data_AF-A0A382RLE2-F1
#
_entry.id   AF-A0A382RLE2-F1
#
_cell.length_a   1.000
_cell.length_b   1.000
_cell.length_c   1.000
_cell.angle_alpha   90.00
_cell.angle_beta   90.00
_cell.angle_gamma   90.00
#
_symmetry.space_group_name_H-M   'P 1'
#
loop_
_entity.id
_entity.type
_entity.pdbx_description
1 polymer ?
#
loop_
_entity_poly.entity_id
_entity_poly.type
_entity_poly.pdbx_seq_one_letter_code
_entity_poly.pdbx_strand_id
1 'polypeptide(L)'
;WHVTAFHPDYKMKDRGRTPVETLLRACKKGKQAGLKFVYSGNMPGQVENSENTYCPECCEPLVIRIGFRVKNNYLQNGCCPKCQQPIAGRWSEGV
;
A
#
# COMPACT_ATOMS: atom_id res chain seq x y z
N TRP A 1 5.91 5.37 1.20
CA TRP A 1 6.00 5.94 -0.16
C TRP A 1 4.82 5.44 -0.98
N HIS A 2 4.13 6.35 -1.68
CA HIS A 2 3.02 6.03 -2.56
C HIS A 2 3.43 6.29 -4.00
N VAL A 3 3.25 5.30 -4.87
CA VAL A 3 3.37 5.43 -6.32
C VAL A 3 1.99 5.23 -6.91
N THR A 4 1.52 6.18 -7.73
CA THR A 4 0.14 6.18 -8.21
C THR A 4 0.09 6.09 -9.73
N ALA A 5 -0.90 5.36 -10.26
CA ALA A 5 -1.08 5.24 -11.69
C ALA A 5 -1.47 6.59 -12.30
N PHE A 6 -0.85 6.93 -13.43
CA PHE A 6 -1.34 8.00 -14.29
C PHE A 6 -2.63 7.55 -14.99
N HIS A 7 -3.60 8.47 -15.04
CA HIS A 7 -4.84 8.33 -15.78
C HIS A 7 -4.97 9.52 -16.75
N PRO A 8 -5.19 9.29 -18.06
CA PRO A 8 -5.24 10.35 -19.07
C PRO A 8 -6.55 11.13 -18.99
N ASP A 9 -6.62 12.04 -18.02
CA ASP A 9 -7.78 12.89 -17.79
C ASP A 9 -7.50 14.37 -18.12
N TYR A 10 -8.60 15.12 -18.19
CA TYR A 10 -8.61 16.57 -18.38
C TYR A 10 -7.83 17.01 -19.63
N LYS A 11 -6.69 17.69 -19.46
CA LYS A 11 -5.90 18.30 -20.54
C LYS A 11 -4.74 17.43 -21.03
N MET A 12 -4.49 16.27 -20.42
CA MET A 12 -3.36 15.39 -20.77
C MET A 12 -3.89 14.03 -21.23
N LYS A 13 -4.28 13.97 -22.50
CA LYS A 13 -4.86 12.79 -23.15
C LYS A 13 -3.96 12.15 -24.21
N ASP A 14 -2.80 12.75 -24.45
CA ASP A 14 -1.80 12.35 -25.47
C ASP A 14 -0.97 11.12 -25.06
N ARG A 15 -1.15 10.60 -23.84
CA ARG A 15 -0.36 9.50 -23.26
C ARG A 15 -1.27 8.43 -22.69
N GLY A 16 -0.85 7.17 -22.76
CA GLY A 16 -1.62 6.05 -22.18
C GLY A 16 -1.62 6.04 -20.65
N ARG A 17 -2.57 5.30 -20.06
CA ARG A 17 -2.60 4.98 -18.62
C ARG A 17 -1.31 4.26 -18.19
N THR A 18 -0.89 4.43 -16.94
CA THR A 18 0.20 3.61 -16.39
C THR A 18 -0.21 2.14 -16.35
N PRO A 19 0.54 1.21 -16.99
CA PRO A 19 0.28 -0.22 -16.87
C PRO A 19 0.50 -0.72 -15.43
N VAL A 20 -0.29 -1.70 -14.99
CA VAL A 20 -0.16 -2.34 -13.67
C VAL A 20 1.27 -2.84 -13.43
N GLU A 21 1.87 -3.50 -14.42
CA GLU A 21 3.24 -4.02 -14.32
C GLU A 21 4.27 -2.91 -14.00
N THR A 22 4.07 -1.71 -14.55
CA THR A 22 4.97 -0.57 -14.29
C THR A 22 4.87 -0.12 -12.82
N LEU A 23 3.66 -0.12 -12.24
CA LEU A 23 3.44 0.17 -10.82
C LEU A 23 4.09 -0.88 -9.93
N LEU A 24 3.86 -2.16 -10.22
CA LEU A 24 4.43 -3.27 -9.44
C LEU A 24 5.96 -3.25 -9.47
N ARG A 25 6.54 -2.94 -10.64
CA ARG A 25 7.99 -2.75 -10.79
C ARG A 25 8.52 -1.59 -9.94
N ALA A 26 7.81 -0.48 -9.89
CA ALA A 26 8.17 0.65 -9.03
C ALA A 26 8.07 0.27 -7.54
N CYS A 27 7.01 -0.43 -7.14
CA CYS A 27 6.84 -0.95 -5.77
C CYS A 27 7.99 -1.87 -5.36
N LYS A 28 8.39 -2.80 -6.25
CA LYS A 28 9.54 -3.70 -6.03
C LYS A 28 10.84 -2.91 -5.81
N LYS A 29 11.13 -1.93 -6.67
CA LYS A 29 12.33 -1.08 -6.52
C LYS A 29 12.31 -0.29 -5.21
N GLY A 30 11.16 0.26 -4.82
CA GLY A 30 11.02 0.96 -3.54
C GLY A 30 11.35 0.05 -2.35
N LYS A 31 10.82 -1.18 -2.34
CA LYS A 31 11.14 -2.17 -1.30
C LYS A 31 12.63 -2.54 -1.30
N GLN A 32 13.24 -2.78 -2.46
CA GLN A 32 14.67 -3.07 -2.60
C GLN A 32 15.57 -1.93 -2.11
N ALA A 33 15.09 -0.68 -2.17
CA ALA A 33 15.79 0.48 -1.62
C ALA A 33 15.64 0.63 -0.09
N GLY A 34 14.97 -0.32 0.59
CA GLY A 34 14.78 -0.30 2.04
C GLY A 34 13.53 0.45 2.52
N LEU A 35 12.61 0.84 1.62
CA LEU A 35 11.36 1.46 2.02
C LEU A 35 10.44 0.43 2.68
N LYS A 36 10.12 0.65 3.96
CA LYS A 36 9.28 -0.25 4.77
C LYS A 36 7.83 -0.33 4.29
N PHE A 37 7.27 0.81 3.89
CA PHE A 37 5.87 0.94 3.49
C PHE A 37 5.78 1.52 2.07
N VAL A 38 5.48 0.66 1.10
CA VAL A 38 5.40 1.00 -0.31
C VAL A 38 4.03 0.60 -0.83
N TYR A 39 3.31 1.58 -1.40
CA TYR A 39 1.94 1.41 -1.83
C TYR A 39 1.77 1.83 -3.29
N SER A 40 1.03 1.04 -4.06
CA SER A 40 0.51 1.41 -5.37
C SER A 40 -0.90 1.97 -5.26
N GLY A 41 -1.22 3.00 -6.02
CA GLY A 41 -2.55 3.63 -6.03
C GLY A 41 -3.18 3.78 -7.41
N ASN A 42 -4.43 4.23 -7.41
CA ASN A 42 -5.24 4.56 -8.59
C ASN A 42 -5.52 3.38 -9.56
N MET A 43 -5.39 2.14 -9.06
CA MET A 43 -5.75 0.90 -9.75
C MET A 43 -6.38 -0.11 -8.74
N PRO A 44 -7.52 0.25 -8.12
CA PRO A 44 -8.11 -0.48 -6.99
C PRO A 44 -8.34 -1.96 -7.32
N GLY A 45 -7.77 -2.84 -6.49
CA GLY A 45 -7.92 -4.30 -6.65
C GLY A 45 -7.18 -4.91 -7.83
N GLN A 46 -6.35 -4.14 -8.56
CA GLN A 46 -5.62 -4.63 -9.73
C GLN A 46 -4.10 -4.71 -9.50
N VAL A 47 -3.62 -4.25 -8.35
CA VAL A 47 -2.18 -4.08 -8.04
C VAL A 47 -1.71 -5.07 -6.98
N GLU A 48 -2.21 -6.29 -7.08
CA GLU A 48 -1.88 -7.41 -6.19
C GLU A 48 -1.97 -6.98 -4.71
N ASN A 49 -0.92 -7.26 -3.95
CA ASN A 49 -0.81 -6.95 -2.53
C ASN A 49 -0.26 -5.54 -2.25
N SER A 50 0.05 -4.74 -3.27
CA SER A 50 0.69 -3.44 -3.07
C SER A 50 -0.25 -2.30 -2.65
N GLU A 51 -1.53 -2.56 -2.43
CA GLU A 51 -2.46 -1.65 -1.71
C GLU A 51 -2.50 -1.90 -0.19
N ASN A 52 -2.00 -3.06 0.26
CA ASN A 52 -2.08 -3.49 1.64
C ASN A 52 -0.88 -3.03 2.46
N THR A 53 -1.06 -2.95 3.78
CA THR A 53 0.04 -2.77 4.74
C THR A 53 0.44 -4.12 5.31
N TYR A 54 1.74 -4.41 5.24
CA TYR A 54 2.37 -5.57 5.87
C TYR A 54 3.32 -5.11 6.97
N CYS A 55 3.52 -5.96 7.97
CA CYS A 55 4.54 -5.73 8.99
C CYS A 55 5.92 -5.69 8.32
N PRO A 56 6.73 -4.65 8.54
CA PRO A 56 8.04 -4.56 7.91
C PRO A 56 9.05 -5.57 8.46
N GLU A 57 8.80 -6.14 9.64
CA GLU A 57 9.72 -7.08 10.29
C GLU A 57 9.36 -8.54 10.00
N CYS A 58 8.07 -8.90 10.03
CA CYS A 58 7.64 -10.30 9.88
C CYS A 58 6.72 -10.57 8.69
N CYS A 59 6.47 -9.56 7.85
CA CYS A 59 5.61 -9.64 6.65
C CYS A 59 4.15 -10.04 6.92
N GLU A 60 3.69 -10.03 8.17
CA GLU A 60 2.28 -10.32 8.49
C GLU A 60 1.35 -9.27 7.84
N PRO A 61 0.25 -9.66 7.19
CA PRO A 61 -0.77 -8.70 6.75
C PRO A 61 -1.36 -7.94 7.94
N LEU A 62 -1.35 -6.61 7.87
CA LEU A 62 -1.83 -5.75 8.96
C LEU A 62 -3.09 -4.99 8.58
N VAL A 63 -3.10 -4.40 7.39
CA VAL A 63 -4.27 -3.66 6.90
C VAL A 63 -4.53 -4.04 5.46
N ILE A 64 -5.69 -4.66 5.22
CA ILE A 64 -6.12 -5.09 3.89
C ILE A 64 -7.04 -4.02 3.32
N ARG A 65 -6.78 -3.61 2.08
CA ARG A 65 -7.47 -2.50 1.42
C ARG A 65 -7.84 -2.87 -0.01
N ILE A 66 -8.86 -2.16 -0.52
CA ILE A 66 -9.13 -2.07 -1.95
C ILE A 66 -9.40 -0.59 -2.23
N GLY A 67 -8.46 0.06 -2.93
CA GLY A 67 -8.45 1.52 -3.06
C GLY A 67 -8.53 2.22 -1.69
N PHE A 68 -9.49 3.12 -1.51
CA PHE A 68 -9.66 3.89 -0.27
C PHE A 68 -10.41 3.15 0.86
N ARG A 69 -10.89 1.92 0.61
CA ARG A 69 -11.65 1.18 1.63
C ARG A 69 -10.74 0.22 2.39
N VAL A 70 -10.76 0.29 3.72
CA VAL A 70 -10.16 -0.73 4.59
C VAL A 70 -11.14 -1.89 4.71
N LYS A 71 -10.69 -3.09 4.33
CA LYS A 71 -11.44 -4.34 4.47
C LYS A 71 -11.20 -4.98 5.83
N ASN A 72 -9.94 -4.99 6.27
CA ASN A 72 -9.54 -5.56 7.55
C ASN A 72 -8.42 -4.73 8.16
N ASN A 73 -8.43 -4.61 9.48
CA ASN A 73 -7.35 -4.05 10.28
C ASN A 73 -7.03 -5.05 11.40
N TYR A 74 -5.83 -5.60 11.37
CA TYR A 74 -5.34 -6.62 12.30
C TYR A 74 -4.37 -6.05 13.35
N LEU A 75 -4.12 -4.74 13.33
CA LEU A 75 -3.28 -4.09 14.33
C LEU A 75 -3.92 -4.19 15.71
N GLN A 76 -3.09 -4.42 16.72
CA GLN A 76 -3.49 -4.38 18.12
C GLN A 76 -2.69 -3.28 18.80
N ASN A 77 -3.38 -2.24 19.30
CA ASN A 77 -2.75 -1.08 19.94
C ASN A 77 -1.59 -0.50 19.10
N GLY A 78 -1.80 -0.40 17.79
CA GLY A 78 -0.79 0.10 16.84
C GLY A 78 0.41 -0.82 16.58
N CYS A 79 0.37 -2.05 17.07
CA CYS A 79 1.44 -3.03 16.92
C CYS A 79 1.01 -4.22 16.05
N CYS A 80 1.98 -4.87 15.42
CA CYS A 80 1.77 -6.14 14.74
C CYS A 80 1.38 -7.23 15.77
N PRO A 81 0.28 -7.96 15.58
CA PRO A 81 -0.16 -8.98 16.55
C PRO A 81 0.79 -10.18 16.64
N LYS A 82 1.63 -10.41 15.61
CA LYS A 82 2.50 -11.59 15.51
C LYS A 82 3.89 -11.40 16.10
N CYS A 83 4.50 -10.24 15.87
CA CYS A 83 5.88 -9.96 16.29
C CYS A 83 6.00 -8.75 17.21
N GLN A 84 4.87 -8.11 17.55
CA GLN A 84 4.79 -6.93 18.42
C GLN A 84 5.51 -5.68 17.90
N GLN A 85 6.05 -5.71 16.67
CA GLN A 85 6.64 -4.53 16.05
C GLN A 85 5.64 -3.35 16.08
N PRO A 86 6.03 -2.19 16.65
CA PRO A 86 5.24 -0.97 16.53
C PRO A 86 5.17 -0.51 15.08
N ILE A 87 3.96 -0.22 14.60
CA ILE A 87 3.72 0.15 13.21
C ILE A 87 3.45 1.64 13.15
N ALA A 88 4.22 2.35 12.32
CA ALA A 88 4.08 3.79 12.16
C ALA A 88 2.67 4.15 11.65
N GLY A 89 1.99 5.05 12.36
CA GLY A 89 0.64 5.51 12.03
C GLY A 89 -0.04 6.19 13.21
N ARG A 90 -1.24 6.72 12.97
CA ARG A 90 -2.15 7.16 14.03
C ARG A 90 -3.24 6.13 14.18
N TRP A 91 -3.13 5.33 15.23
CA TRP A 91 -4.11 4.31 15.57
C TRP A 91 -4.97 4.89 16.68
N SER A 92 -6.27 4.99 16.45
CA SER A 92 -7.20 5.31 17.53
C SER A 92 -7.17 4.17 18.54
N GLU A 93 -6.94 4.49 19.81
CA GLU A 93 -7.34 3.59 20.88
C GLU A 93 -8.87 3.45 20.80
N GLY A 94 -9.38 2.24 21.02
CA GLY A 94 -10.79 1.91 20.82
C GLY A 94 -11.70 2.94 21.48
N VAL A 95 -12.70 3.40 20.72
CA VAL A 95 -13.95 3.92 21.29
C VAL A 95 -14.89 2.74 21.46
#